data_AF-L1MDA8-F1
#
_entry.id   AF-L1MDA8-F1
#
_cell.length_a   1.000
_cell.length_b   1.000
_cell.length_c   1.000
_cell.angle_alpha   90.00
_cell.angle_beta   90.00
_cell.angle_gamma   90.00
#
_symmetry.space_group_name_H-M   'P 1'
#
loop_
_entity.id
_entity.type
_entity.pdbx_description
1 polymer ?
#
loop_
_entity_poly.entity_id
_entity_poly.type
_entity_poly.pdbx_seq_one_letter_code
_entity_poly.pdbx_strand_id
1 'polypeptide(L)'
;MDIGASPQSSQWCDALLEQVARGDQHAFEQLFDHLAPQALGLATRIIHDHAQAEEVVQEVFVEVWRKAPQFDATLGGARSWVLRLTRMRSIDRLRSFIASHDREEKDATQRAASWSLSVEEEAVSAVENAELRQIVDDIGEPHTTAIVLAFFAGLTHSELAEATGVPLGTAKTRVRDGLRKLKTLLDGKGVTHYDPR
;
A
#
# COMPACT_ATOMS: atom_id res chain seq x y z
N MET A 1 -10.95 -9.19 40.10
CA MET A 1 -10.00 -10.22 39.64
C MET A 1 -9.29 -9.58 38.46
N ASP A 2 -8.15 -8.95 38.76
CA ASP A 2 -7.41 -8.10 37.85
C ASP A 2 -6.82 -8.91 36.70
N ILE A 3 -7.21 -8.57 35.47
CA ILE A 3 -6.47 -9.02 34.30
C ILE A 3 -5.54 -7.85 33.94
N GLY A 4 -4.35 -7.89 34.55
CA GLY A 4 -3.20 -7.07 34.15
C GLY A 4 -2.70 -7.48 32.77
N ALA A 5 -3.51 -7.28 31.74
CA ALA A 5 -3.08 -7.39 30.37
C ALA A 5 -2.36 -6.10 30.02
N SER A 6 -1.02 -6.16 29.93
CA SER A 6 -0.22 -5.02 29.49
C SER A 6 -0.69 -4.57 28.10
N PRO A 7 -0.68 -3.25 27.83
CA PRO A 7 -1.04 -2.71 26.52
C PRO A 7 -0.30 -3.37 25.36
N GLN A 8 0.90 -3.90 25.61
CA GLN A 8 1.73 -4.56 24.61
C GLN A 8 1.28 -5.99 24.21
N SER A 9 0.31 -6.60 24.91
CA SER A 9 -0.08 -7.99 24.65
C SER A 9 -1.17 -8.11 23.56
N SER A 10 -1.09 -9.15 22.70
CA SER A 10 -2.10 -9.39 21.65
C SER A 10 -3.50 -9.56 22.24
N GLN A 11 -3.61 -10.30 23.34
CA GLN A 11 -4.88 -10.57 24.02
C GLN A 11 -5.55 -9.30 24.57
N TRP A 12 -4.77 -8.28 24.94
CA TRP A 12 -5.32 -6.98 25.36
C TRP A 12 -6.00 -6.26 24.19
N CYS A 13 -5.34 -6.22 23.03
CA CYS A 13 -5.92 -5.63 21.81
C CYS A 13 -7.18 -6.38 21.37
N ASP A 14 -7.16 -7.72 21.47
CA ASP A 14 -8.31 -8.58 21.12
C ASP A 14 -9.51 -8.25 22.02
N ALA A 15 -9.30 -8.18 23.34
CA ALA A 15 -10.35 -7.84 24.32
C ALA A 15 -10.91 -6.42 24.13
N LEU A 16 -10.07 -5.45 23.77
CA LEU A 16 -10.55 -4.10 23.43
C LEU A 16 -11.41 -4.13 22.18
N LEU A 17 -10.96 -4.79 21.11
CA LEU A 17 -11.71 -4.85 19.85
C LEU A 17 -13.06 -5.55 19.99
N GLU A 18 -13.16 -6.57 20.86
CA GLU A 18 -14.45 -7.19 21.22
C GLU A 18 -15.40 -6.22 21.97
N GLN A 19 -14.88 -5.28 22.76
CA GLN A 19 -15.68 -4.24 23.40
C GLN A 19 -16.12 -3.18 22.38
N VAL A 20 -15.22 -2.78 21.46
CA VAL A 20 -15.55 -1.90 20.34
C VAL A 20 -16.67 -2.49 19.47
N ALA A 21 -16.68 -3.80 19.24
CA ALA A 21 -17.76 -4.50 18.53
C ALA A 21 -19.14 -4.31 19.16
N ARG A 22 -19.20 -3.98 20.45
CA ARG A 22 -20.43 -3.69 21.22
C ARG A 22 -20.74 -2.19 21.32
N GLY A 23 -19.95 -1.34 20.65
CA GLY A 23 -20.11 0.12 20.64
C GLY A 23 -19.39 0.84 21.78
N ASP A 24 -18.43 0.20 22.45
CA ASP A 24 -17.65 0.85 23.51
C ASP A 24 -16.63 1.86 22.94
N GLN A 25 -16.91 3.15 23.15
CA GLN A 25 -16.05 4.25 22.70
C GLN A 25 -14.73 4.32 23.46
N HIS A 26 -14.73 4.01 24.75
CA HIS A 26 -13.52 4.09 25.57
C HIS A 26 -12.54 2.95 25.22
N ALA A 27 -13.07 1.77 24.90
CA ALA A 27 -12.26 0.68 24.37
C ALA A 27 -11.66 1.05 23.00
N PHE A 28 -12.39 1.81 22.17
CA PHE A 28 -11.89 2.27 20.89
C PHE A 28 -10.78 3.31 21.05
N GLU A 29 -10.92 4.27 21.96
CA GLU A 29 -9.87 5.25 22.29
C GLU A 29 -8.58 4.55 22.73
N GLN A 30 -8.66 3.58 23.64
CA GLN A 30 -7.49 2.83 24.10
C GLN A 30 -6.83 2.02 22.97
N LEU A 31 -7.64 1.41 22.10
CA LEU A 31 -7.13 0.67 20.94
C LEU A 31 -6.47 1.62 19.94
N PHE A 32 -7.06 2.79 19.71
CA PHE A 32 -6.54 3.84 18.85
C PHE A 32 -5.20 4.35 19.36
N ASP A 33 -5.12 4.79 20.62
CA ASP A 33 -3.90 5.31 21.23
C ASP A 33 -2.74 4.30 21.14
N HIS A 34 -3.06 3.01 21.24
CA HIS A 34 -2.06 1.96 21.17
C HIS A 34 -1.62 1.61 19.74
N LEU A 35 -2.55 1.49 18.80
CA LEU A 35 -2.27 0.96 17.46
C LEU A 35 -2.07 2.04 16.39
N ALA A 36 -2.59 3.25 16.59
CA ALA A 36 -2.46 4.34 15.62
C ALA A 36 -1.00 4.72 15.33
N PRO A 37 -0.07 4.81 16.31
CA PRO A 37 1.34 5.09 16.03
C PRO A 37 2.00 4.00 15.16
N GLN A 38 1.63 2.74 15.35
CA GLN A 38 2.16 1.61 14.57
C GLN A 38 1.59 1.61 13.15
N ALA A 39 0.29 1.90 13.01
CA ALA A 39 -0.37 2.05 11.72
C ALA A 39 0.22 3.23 10.94
N LEU A 40 0.47 4.37 11.60
CA LEU A 40 1.07 5.56 10.99
C LEU A 40 2.50 5.29 10.51
N GLY A 41 3.32 4.63 11.34
CA GLY A 41 4.68 4.23 10.93
C GLY A 41 4.67 3.29 9.71
N LEU A 42 3.71 2.36 9.66
CA LEU A 42 3.55 1.46 8.52
C LEU A 42 3.09 2.19 7.25
N ALA A 43 2.06 3.04 7.36
CA ALA A 43 1.52 3.79 6.24
C ALA A 43 2.57 4.77 5.68
N THR A 44 3.32 5.45 6.56
CA THR A 44 4.40 6.37 6.16
C THR A 44 5.48 5.63 5.36
N ARG A 45 5.86 4.41 5.76
CA ARG A 45 6.85 3.61 5.02
C ARG A 45 6.36 3.18 3.63
N ILE A 46 5.04 3.05 3.44
CA ILE A 46 4.46 2.63 2.17
C ILE A 46 4.25 3.83 1.24
N ILE A 47 3.72 4.93 1.77
CA ILE A 47 3.26 6.07 0.99
C ILE A 47 4.38 7.12 0.80
N HIS A 48 5.35 7.18 1.70
CA HIS A 48 6.42 8.20 1.76
C HIS A 48 5.92 9.65 1.84
N ASP A 49 4.67 9.85 2.26
CA ASP A 49 4.07 11.14 2.57
C ASP A 49 3.36 11.03 3.92
N HIS A 50 3.76 11.89 4.86
CA HIS A 50 3.25 11.83 6.23
C HIS A 50 1.77 12.25 6.33
N ALA A 51 1.36 13.30 5.62
CA ALA A 51 -0.01 13.80 5.67
C ALA A 51 -0.98 12.79 5.05
N GLN A 52 -0.59 12.19 3.92
CA GLN A 52 -1.38 11.13 3.29
C GLN A 52 -1.42 9.86 4.16
N ALA A 53 -0.36 9.56 4.90
CA ALA A 53 -0.35 8.46 5.85
C ALA A 53 -1.31 8.71 7.03
N GLU A 54 -1.39 9.92 7.56
CA GLU A 54 -2.35 10.30 8.61
C GLU A 54 -3.80 10.12 8.13
N GLU A 55 -4.12 10.58 6.93
CA GLU A 55 -5.44 10.38 6.33
C GLU A 55 -5.81 8.90 6.22
N VAL A 56 -4.87 8.06 5.74
CA VAL A 56 -5.06 6.61 5.66
C VAL A 56 -5.31 6.00 7.04
N VAL A 57 -4.58 6.43 8.07
CA VAL A 57 -4.80 5.95 9.44
C VAL A 57 -6.20 6.33 9.93
N GLN A 58 -6.65 7.57 9.70
CA GLN A 58 -8.00 7.99 10.07
C GLN A 58 -9.07 7.12 9.39
N GLU A 59 -8.96 6.89 8.07
CA GLU A 59 -9.87 6.01 7.33
C GLU A 59 -9.88 4.58 7.87
N VAL A 60 -8.69 4.04 8.19
CA VAL A 60 -8.55 2.69 8.75
C VAL A 60 -9.26 2.58 10.09
N PHE A 61 -9.10 3.55 10.99
CA PHE A 61 -9.74 3.46 12.31
C PHE A 61 -11.26 3.65 12.25
N VAL A 62 -11.76 4.46 11.30
CA VAL A 62 -13.20 4.49 10.98
C VAL A 62 -13.67 3.11 10.49
N GLU A 63 -12.88 2.45 9.64
CA GLU A 63 -13.20 1.10 9.17
C GLU A 63 -13.15 0.06 10.29
N VAL A 64 -12.17 0.14 11.19
CA VAL A 64 -12.05 -0.70 12.39
C VAL A 64 -13.31 -0.58 13.24
N TRP A 65 -13.76 0.63 13.56
CA TRP A 65 -15.01 0.85 14.30
C TRP A 65 -16.20 0.16 13.62
N ARG A 66 -16.34 0.34 12.30
CA ARG A 66 -17.47 -0.23 11.52
C ARG A 66 -17.40 -1.75 11.38
N LYS A 67 -16.21 -2.34 11.32
CA LYS A 67 -15.99 -3.77 11.09
C LYS A 67 -15.70 -4.57 12.36
N ALA A 68 -15.53 -3.93 13.51
CA ALA A 68 -15.30 -4.61 14.79
C ALA A 68 -16.29 -5.76 15.07
N PRO A 69 -17.61 -5.68 14.74
CA PRO A 69 -18.52 -6.82 14.92
C PRO A 69 -18.19 -8.08 14.10
N GLN A 70 -17.34 -7.96 13.08
CA GLN A 70 -16.91 -9.06 12.22
C GLN A 70 -15.56 -9.65 12.65
N PHE A 71 -14.93 -9.07 13.67
CA PHE A 71 -13.65 -9.56 14.18
C PHE A 71 -13.82 -10.89 14.91
N ASP A 72 -12.93 -11.84 14.61
CA ASP A 72 -12.86 -13.14 15.25
C ASP A 72 -11.40 -13.41 15.64
N ALA A 73 -11.11 -13.38 16.94
CA ALA A 73 -9.76 -13.59 17.48
C ALA A 73 -9.19 -14.99 17.16
N THR A 74 -10.04 -15.96 16.81
CA THR A 74 -9.59 -17.31 16.40
C THR A 74 -8.99 -17.33 14.99
N LEU A 75 -9.35 -16.37 14.13
CA LEU A 75 -8.84 -16.24 12.77
C LEU A 75 -7.59 -15.36 12.68
N GLY A 76 -7.29 -14.61 13.74
CA GLY A 76 -6.08 -13.80 13.89
C GLY A 76 -6.29 -12.62 14.84
N GLY A 77 -5.24 -12.21 15.55
CA GLY A 77 -5.34 -11.14 16.55
C GLY A 77 -5.63 -9.75 15.97
N ALA A 78 -6.28 -8.90 16.76
CA ALA A 78 -6.73 -7.56 16.47
C ALA A 78 -5.61 -6.67 15.92
N ARG A 79 -4.42 -6.71 16.55
CA ARG A 79 -3.25 -5.95 16.06
C ARG A 79 -2.91 -6.32 14.61
N SER A 80 -2.81 -7.61 14.31
CA SER A 80 -2.51 -8.09 12.97
C SER A 80 -3.61 -7.74 11.97
N TRP A 81 -4.87 -7.75 12.42
CA TRP A 81 -6.00 -7.35 11.61
C TRP A 81 -5.96 -5.86 11.26
N VAL A 82 -5.78 -4.96 12.25
CA VAL A 82 -5.65 -3.51 12.03
C VAL A 82 -4.48 -3.19 11.09
N LEU A 83 -3.30 -3.76 11.35
CA LEU A 83 -2.12 -3.51 10.49
C LEU A 83 -2.31 -4.04 9.06
N ARG A 84 -3.10 -5.11 8.87
CA ARG A 84 -3.48 -5.61 7.55
C ARG A 84 -4.42 -4.63 6.83
N LEU A 85 -5.40 -4.05 7.52
CA LEU A 85 -6.25 -3.00 6.94
C LEU A 85 -5.41 -1.78 6.55
N THR A 86 -4.53 -1.30 7.44
CA THR A 86 -3.62 -0.18 7.17
C THR A 86 -2.80 -0.41 5.91
N ARG A 87 -2.21 -1.60 5.80
CA ARG A 87 -1.44 -2.02 4.65
C ARG A 87 -2.22 -1.96 3.35
N MET A 88 -3.41 -2.58 3.33
CA MET A 88 -4.26 -2.63 2.15
C MET A 88 -4.62 -1.21 1.70
N ARG A 89 -5.09 -0.38 2.64
CA ARG A 89 -5.45 1.02 2.37
C ARG A 89 -4.26 1.88 1.92
N SER A 90 -3.08 1.66 2.49
CA SER A 90 -1.86 2.38 2.08
C SER A 90 -1.45 2.03 0.65
N ILE A 91 -1.54 0.75 0.28
CA ILE A 91 -1.25 0.30 -1.09
C ILE A 91 -2.29 0.86 -2.07
N ASP A 92 -3.58 0.84 -1.70
CA ASP A 92 -4.65 1.41 -2.52
C ASP A 92 -4.46 2.92 -2.72
N ARG A 93 -4.07 3.65 -1.67
CA ARG A 93 -3.76 5.08 -1.73
C ARG A 93 -2.56 5.35 -2.63
N LEU A 94 -1.46 4.60 -2.45
CA LEU A 94 -0.26 4.73 -3.28
C LEU A 94 -0.58 4.49 -4.77
N ARG A 95 -1.40 3.47 -5.08
CA ARG A 95 -1.88 3.21 -6.44
C ARG A 95 -2.70 4.36 -7.00
N SER A 96 -3.64 4.88 -6.20
CA SER A 96 -4.48 5.99 -6.60
C SER A 96 -3.67 7.25 -6.88
N PHE A 97 -2.68 7.55 -6.04
CA PHE A 97 -1.75 8.67 -6.21
C PHE A 97 -0.90 8.53 -7.48
N ILE A 98 -0.35 7.34 -7.73
CA ILE A 98 0.40 7.06 -8.97
C ILE A 98 -0.51 7.25 -10.20
N ALA A 99 -1.77 6.80 -10.12
CA ALA A 99 -2.74 6.95 -11.20
C ALA A 99 -3.32 8.37 -11.35
N SER A 100 -3.33 9.18 -10.29
CA SER A 100 -3.79 10.59 -10.35
C SER A 100 -2.70 11.51 -10.86
N HIS A 101 -1.45 11.32 -10.43
CA HIS A 101 -0.30 11.98 -11.04
C HIS A 101 -0.24 11.66 -12.55
N ASP A 102 -0.55 10.43 -12.97
CA ASP A 102 -0.67 10.05 -14.39
C ASP A 102 -1.73 10.87 -15.14
N ARG A 103 -2.89 11.13 -14.51
CA ARG A 103 -3.95 11.93 -15.15
C ARG A 103 -3.62 13.41 -15.17
N GLU A 104 -3.01 13.95 -14.11
CA GLU A 104 -2.58 15.35 -14.07
C GLU A 104 -1.43 15.61 -15.02
N GLU A 105 -0.50 14.67 -15.19
CA GLU A 105 0.55 14.71 -16.21
C GLU A 105 -0.07 14.65 -17.62
N LYS A 106 -1.04 13.76 -17.88
CA LYS A 106 -1.79 13.72 -19.14
C LYS A 106 -2.57 15.01 -19.42
N ASP A 107 -3.23 15.57 -18.42
CA ASP A 107 -3.97 16.84 -18.51
C ASP A 107 -3.04 18.04 -18.69
N ALA A 108 -1.89 18.05 -18.03
CA ALA A 108 -0.86 19.07 -18.18
C ALA A 108 -0.23 19.00 -19.57
N THR A 109 0.08 17.82 -20.08
CA THR A 109 0.54 17.59 -21.46
C THR A 109 -0.53 17.98 -22.49
N GLN A 110 -1.82 17.74 -22.20
CA GLN A 110 -2.93 18.12 -23.09
C GLN A 110 -3.25 19.63 -23.05
N ARG A 111 -3.01 20.32 -21.93
CA ARG A 111 -3.07 21.79 -21.82
C ARG A 111 -1.82 22.47 -22.40
N ALA A 112 -0.65 21.86 -22.26
CA ALA A 112 0.61 22.30 -22.87
C ALA A 112 0.59 22.11 -24.40
N ALA A 113 -0.10 21.10 -24.93
CA ALA A 113 -0.34 20.94 -26.37
C ALA A 113 -1.15 22.10 -27.01
N SER A 114 -1.81 22.94 -26.20
CA SER A 114 -2.47 24.19 -26.64
C SER A 114 -1.51 25.39 -26.72
N TRP A 115 -0.28 25.28 -26.19
CA TRP A 115 0.76 26.31 -26.24
C TRP A 115 2.03 25.75 -26.88
N SER A 116 2.25 26.10 -28.14
CA SER A 116 3.22 25.48 -29.04
C SER A 116 4.70 25.57 -28.59
N LEU A 117 5.43 24.46 -28.86
CA LEU A 117 6.88 24.27 -29.09
C LEU A 117 7.83 24.00 -27.89
N SER A 118 7.84 22.75 -27.39
CA SER A 118 9.03 21.86 -27.29
C SER A 118 8.66 20.41 -26.86
N VAL A 119 7.55 19.87 -27.38
CA VAL A 119 6.75 18.82 -26.71
C VAL A 119 7.09 17.38 -27.09
N GLU A 120 8.01 17.13 -28.03
CA GLU A 120 8.24 15.75 -28.50
C GLU A 120 8.87 14.83 -27.45
N GLU A 121 9.91 15.27 -26.72
CA GLU A 121 10.55 14.43 -25.69
C GLU A 121 9.66 14.22 -24.45
N GLU A 122 8.90 15.25 -24.06
CA GLU A 122 8.03 15.22 -22.88
C GLU A 122 6.74 14.41 -23.14
N ALA A 123 6.17 14.49 -24.35
CA ALA A 123 5.03 13.66 -24.75
C ALA A 123 5.42 12.18 -24.95
N VAL A 124 6.62 11.91 -25.49
CA VAL A 124 7.14 10.54 -25.60
C VAL A 124 7.35 9.94 -24.21
N SER A 125 7.96 10.68 -23.28
CA SER A 125 8.15 10.21 -21.90
C SER A 125 6.82 9.94 -21.17
N ALA A 126 5.81 10.79 -21.35
CA ALA A 126 4.49 10.60 -20.75
C ALA A 126 3.74 9.37 -21.31
N VAL A 127 3.87 9.10 -22.62
CA VAL A 127 3.30 7.90 -23.26
C VAL A 127 4.04 6.64 -22.80
N GLU A 128 5.38 6.69 -22.75
CA GLU A 128 6.22 5.60 -22.25
C GLU A 128 5.88 5.27 -20.78
N ASN A 129 5.64 6.28 -19.93
CA ASN A 129 5.23 6.08 -18.53
C ASN A 129 3.83 5.46 -18.38
N ALA A 130 2.87 5.86 -19.21
CA ALA A 130 1.52 5.28 -19.20
C ALA A 130 1.51 3.81 -19.67
N GLU A 131 2.29 3.49 -20.70
CA GLU A 131 2.49 2.10 -21.13
C GLU A 131 3.19 1.28 -20.04
N LEU A 132 4.21 1.83 -19.38
CA LEU A 132 4.89 1.17 -18.26
C LEU A 132 3.93 0.83 -17.12
N ARG A 133 3.03 1.76 -16.76
CA ARG A 133 2.01 1.56 -15.71
C ARG A 133 1.06 0.43 -16.07
N GLN A 134 0.51 0.44 -17.29
CA GLN A 134 -0.37 -0.64 -17.76
C GLN A 134 0.37 -1.99 -17.75
N ILE A 135 1.64 -2.01 -18.15
CA ILE A 135 2.48 -3.21 -18.12
C ILE A 135 2.67 -3.72 -16.68
N VAL A 136 2.85 -2.83 -15.69
CA VAL A 136 2.98 -3.20 -14.27
C VAL A 136 1.66 -3.75 -13.71
N ASP A 137 0.51 -3.23 -14.14
CA ASP A 137 -0.80 -3.77 -13.77
C ASP A 137 -1.06 -5.15 -14.42
N ASP A 138 -0.65 -5.33 -15.68
CA ASP A 138 -0.77 -6.59 -16.43
C ASP A 138 0.04 -7.75 -15.80
N ILE A 139 0.99 -7.48 -14.90
CA ILE A 139 1.73 -8.50 -14.12
C ILE A 139 0.76 -9.35 -13.26
N GLY A 140 -0.28 -8.70 -12.73
CA GLY A 140 -1.27 -9.27 -11.83
C GLY A 140 -0.78 -9.51 -10.38
N GLU A 141 -1.74 -9.55 -9.46
CA GLU A 141 -1.48 -9.82 -8.05
C GLU A 141 -1.02 -11.27 -7.80
N PRO A 142 -0.27 -11.54 -6.73
CA PRO A 142 0.27 -10.59 -5.73
C PRO A 142 1.57 -9.90 -6.17
N HIS A 143 1.96 -10.04 -7.44
CA HIS A 143 3.28 -9.64 -7.95
C HIS A 143 3.33 -8.15 -8.27
N THR A 144 2.25 -7.56 -8.79
CA THR A 144 2.13 -6.10 -8.96
C THR A 144 2.38 -5.36 -7.65
N THR A 145 1.73 -5.76 -6.55
CA THR A 145 2.01 -5.19 -5.22
C THR A 145 3.48 -5.30 -4.84
N ALA A 146 4.09 -6.46 -5.07
CA ALA A 146 5.49 -6.68 -4.70
C ALA A 146 6.46 -5.80 -5.50
N ILE A 147 6.20 -5.61 -6.81
CA ILE A 147 6.99 -4.74 -7.66
C ILE A 147 6.81 -3.27 -7.27
N VAL A 148 5.56 -2.83 -7.05
CA VAL A 148 5.27 -1.45 -6.63
C VAL A 148 6.01 -1.11 -5.33
N LEU A 149 5.89 -1.98 -4.32
CA LEU A 149 6.53 -1.75 -3.02
C LEU A 149 8.06 -1.79 -3.10
N ALA A 150 8.65 -2.72 -3.85
CA ALA A 150 10.10 -2.85 -3.94
C ALA A 150 10.75 -1.71 -4.76
N PHE A 151 10.17 -1.34 -5.90
CA PHE A 151 10.80 -0.42 -6.86
C PHE A 151 10.36 1.03 -6.70
N PHE A 152 9.08 1.27 -6.41
CA PHE A 152 8.56 2.63 -6.32
C PHE A 152 8.58 3.14 -4.88
N ALA A 153 8.27 2.29 -3.91
CA ALA A 153 8.37 2.64 -2.49
C ALA A 153 9.72 2.24 -1.86
N GLY A 154 10.64 1.65 -2.62
CA GLY A 154 12.02 1.36 -2.17
C GLY A 154 12.14 0.35 -1.00
N LEU A 155 11.11 -0.46 -0.73
CA LEU A 155 11.16 -1.42 0.37
C LEU A 155 12.16 -2.55 0.06
N THR A 156 12.98 -2.89 1.05
CA THR A 156 13.79 -4.12 1.01
C THR A 156 12.89 -5.36 1.04
N HIS A 157 13.40 -6.53 0.66
CA HIS A 157 12.61 -7.77 0.74
C HIS A 157 12.07 -8.09 2.14
N SER A 158 12.82 -7.73 3.19
CA SER A 158 12.40 -7.91 4.58
C SER A 158 11.28 -6.95 4.94
N GLU A 159 11.41 -5.69 4.55
CA GLU A 159 10.35 -4.69 4.75
C GLU A 159 9.13 -5.02 3.91
N LEU A 160 9.27 -5.55 2.69
CA LEU A 160 8.17 -6.03 1.86
C LEU A 160 7.46 -7.22 2.52
N ALA A 161 8.19 -8.15 3.12
CA ALA A 161 7.63 -9.30 3.82
C ALA A 161 6.80 -8.85 5.03
N GLU A 162 7.36 -7.97 5.86
CA GLU A 162 6.63 -7.29 6.93
C GLU A 162 5.44 -6.53 6.33
N ALA A 163 5.69 -5.79 5.24
CA ALA A 163 4.75 -4.93 4.53
C ALA A 163 3.70 -5.68 3.69
N THR A 164 3.72 -7.01 3.65
CA THR A 164 2.71 -7.82 2.95
C THR A 164 2.18 -8.94 3.82
N GLY A 165 2.72 -9.12 5.03
CA GLY A 165 2.32 -10.17 5.96
C GLY A 165 2.67 -11.57 5.47
N VAL A 166 3.68 -11.71 4.61
CA VAL A 166 4.10 -13.01 4.05
C VAL A 166 5.54 -13.35 4.46
N PRO A 167 5.94 -14.64 4.44
CA PRO A 167 7.31 -15.03 4.73
C PRO A 167 8.32 -14.34 3.80
N LEU A 168 9.54 -14.06 4.30
CA LEU A 168 10.62 -13.45 3.51
C LEU A 168 10.91 -14.22 2.20
N GLY A 169 10.85 -15.55 2.23
CA GLY A 169 10.99 -16.37 1.04
C GLY A 169 9.91 -16.06 -0.01
N THR A 170 8.65 -15.97 0.42
CA THR A 170 7.51 -15.62 -0.44
C THR A 170 7.63 -14.20 -0.98
N ALA A 171 8.06 -13.23 -0.17
CA ALA A 171 8.32 -11.86 -0.61
C ALA A 171 9.36 -11.80 -1.74
N LYS A 172 10.51 -12.46 -1.55
CA LYS A 172 11.55 -12.60 -2.59
C LYS A 172 11.01 -13.27 -3.85
N THR A 173 10.24 -14.35 -3.71
CA THR A 173 9.64 -15.06 -4.84
C THR A 173 8.65 -14.18 -5.61
N ARG A 174 7.81 -13.41 -4.93
CA ARG A 174 6.86 -12.50 -5.58
C ARG A 174 7.54 -11.38 -6.35
N VAL A 175 8.60 -10.78 -5.80
CA VAL A 175 9.40 -9.79 -6.53
C VAL A 175 10.06 -10.43 -7.75
N ARG A 176 10.73 -11.58 -7.56
CA ARG A 176 11.42 -12.30 -8.65
C ARG A 176 10.47 -12.70 -9.77
N ASP A 177 9.33 -13.29 -9.45
CA ASP A 177 8.37 -13.79 -10.44
C ASP A 177 7.59 -12.62 -11.07
N GLY A 178 7.38 -11.52 -10.33
CA GLY A 178 6.89 -10.26 -10.88
C GLY A 178 7.85 -9.66 -11.91
N LEU A 179 9.15 -9.63 -11.61
CA LEU A 179 10.17 -9.15 -12.55
C LEU A 179 10.26 -10.00 -13.81
N ARG A 180 10.09 -11.32 -13.70
CA ARG A 180 10.03 -12.22 -14.86
C ARG A 180 8.83 -11.91 -15.74
N LYS A 181 7.65 -11.75 -15.14
CA LYS A 181 6.42 -11.39 -15.87
C LYS A 181 6.54 -10.02 -16.52
N LEU A 182 7.06 -9.03 -15.79
CA LEU A 182 7.33 -7.69 -16.30
C LEU A 182 8.24 -7.77 -17.54
N LYS A 183 9.34 -8.52 -17.44
CA LYS A 183 10.23 -8.77 -18.57
C LYS A 183 9.49 -9.39 -19.76
N THR A 184 8.69 -10.45 -19.55
CA THR A 184 7.92 -11.08 -20.61
C THR A 184 6.91 -10.13 -21.27
N LEU A 185 6.27 -9.26 -20.49
CA LEU A 185 5.33 -8.27 -21.00
C LEU A 185 6.03 -7.17 -21.81
N LEU A 186 7.21 -6.73 -21.37
CA LEU A 186 8.05 -5.78 -22.12
C LEU A 186 8.59 -6.38 -23.41
N ASP A 187 9.11 -7.62 -23.36
CA ASP A 187 9.61 -8.36 -24.51
C ASP A 187 8.48 -8.63 -25.53
N GLY A 188 7.28 -8.97 -25.05
CA GLY A 188 6.09 -9.23 -25.87
C GLY A 188 5.47 -7.99 -26.52
N LYS A 189 5.70 -6.80 -25.95
CA LYS A 189 5.27 -5.51 -26.52
C LYS A 189 6.36 -4.84 -27.38
N GLY A 190 7.52 -5.48 -27.58
CA GLY A 190 8.59 -4.97 -28.43
C GLY A 190 9.36 -3.79 -27.83
N VAL A 191 9.32 -3.60 -26.51
CA VAL A 191 10.09 -2.57 -25.79
C VAL A 191 11.55 -3.02 -25.67
N THR A 192 12.24 -3.10 -26.80
CA THR A 192 13.69 -3.31 -26.85
C THR A 192 14.33 -2.22 -27.68
N HIS A 193 14.56 -1.04 -27.06
CA HIS A 193 15.81 -0.30 -27.26
C HIS A 193 15.97 0.81 -26.19
N TYR A 194 16.86 0.59 -25.22
CA TYR A 194 17.57 1.69 -24.57
C TYR A 194 19.07 1.33 -24.63
N ASP A 195 19.80 2.03 -25.51
CA ASP A 195 21.26 1.97 -25.64
C ASP A 195 21.86 3.18 -24.90
N PRO A 196 22.43 3.00 -23.70
CA PRO A 196 23.15 4.08 -23.04
C PRO A 196 24.58 4.12 -23.59
N ARG A 197 24.88 5.14 -24.38
CA ARG A 197 26.27 5.56 -24.63
C ARG A 197 26.82 6.36 -23.47
#